data_AF-A0A1H5Q0N1-F1
#
_entry.id   AF-A0A1H5Q0N1-F1
#
_cell.length_a   1.000
_cell.length_b   1.000
_cell.length_c   1.000
_cell.angle_alpha   90.00
_cell.angle_beta   90.00
_cell.angle_gamma   90.00
#
_symmetry.space_group_name_H-M   'P 1'
#
loop_
_entity.id
_entity.type
_entity.pdbx_description
1 polymer ?
#
loop_
_entity_poly.entity_id
_entity_poly.type
_entity_poly.pdbx_seq_one_letter_code
_entity_poly.pdbx_strand_id
1 'polypeptide(L)' 'MPEDLYTRYQAAHTAYRTHRATCTSCTDTSRCRTGQQLYERFTALQDAYLNRLRQQRR' A
#
# COMPACT_ATOMS: atom_id res chain seq x y z
N MET A 1 -18.71 1.99 -10.45
CA MET A 1 -18.50 2.19 -9.01
C MET A 1 -17.09 2.68 -8.81
N PRO A 2 -16.84 3.75 -8.02
CA PRO A 2 -15.49 4.08 -7.61
C PRO A 2 -14.95 2.81 -6.96
N GLU A 3 -13.95 2.20 -7.57
CA GLU A 3 -13.42 0.91 -7.13
C GLU A 3 -13.20 0.97 -5.62
N ASP A 4 -13.66 -0.06 -4.92
CA ASP A 4 -13.64 -0.08 -3.46
C ASP A 4 -12.24 0.31 -2.97
N LEU A 5 -12.20 1.23 -2.01
CA LEU A 5 -10.98 1.73 -1.42
C LEU A 5 -10.17 0.56 -0.83
N TYR A 6 -10.88 -0.50 -0.39
CA TYR A 6 -10.30 -1.79 -0.03
C TYR A 6 -9.59 -2.49 -1.20
N THR A 7 -10.21 -2.56 -2.39
CA THR A 7 -9.61 -3.14 -3.60
C THR A 7 -8.35 -2.39 -4.01
N ARG A 8 -8.37 -1.05 -3.97
CA ARG A 8 -7.18 -0.23 -4.29
C ARG A 8 -6.06 -0.46 -3.27
N TYR A 9 -6.40 -0.50 -1.98
CA TYR A 9 -5.47 -0.84 -0.91
C TYR A 9 -4.82 -2.23 -1.13
N GLN A 10 -5.62 -3.25 -1.43
CA GLN A 10 -5.13 -4.60 -1.72
C GLN A 10 -4.22 -4.64 -2.95
N ALA A 11 -4.57 -3.93 -4.02
CA ALA A 11 -3.74 -3.86 -5.23
C ALA A 11 -2.36 -3.22 -4.94
N ALA A 12 -2.33 -2.13 -4.17
CA ALA A 12 -1.09 -1.47 -3.77
C ALA A 12 -0.23 -2.37 -2.87
N HIS A 13 -0.85 -3.09 -1.94
CA HIS A 13 -0.17 -4.06 -1.09
C HIS A 13 0.47 -5.18 -1.91
N THR A 14 -0.27 -5.76 -2.87
CA THR A 14 0.26 -6.79 -3.77
C THR A 14 1.41 -6.26 -4.61
N ALA A 15 1.29 -5.06 -5.18
CA ALA A 15 2.38 -4.45 -5.97
C ALA A 15 3.66 -4.26 -5.16
N TYR A 16 3.54 -3.75 -3.92
CA TYR A 16 4.67 -3.64 -3.00
C TYR A 16 5.31 -4.99 -2.67
N ARG A 17 4.50 -6.01 -2.34
CA ARG A 17 5.00 -7.36 -2.04
C ARG A 17 5.70 -8.01 -3.23
N THR A 18 5.11 -7.90 -4.43
CA THR A 18 5.71 -8.41 -5.66
C THR A 18 7.05 -7.74 -5.93
N HIS A 19 7.13 -6.42 -5.77
CA HIS A 19 8.40 -5.70 -5.93
C HIS A 19 9.43 -6.13 -4.88
N ARG A 20 9.04 -6.27 -3.61
CA ARG A 20 9.95 -6.74 -2.56
C ARG A 20 10.48 -8.15 -2.83
N ALA A 21 9.66 -9.03 -3.41
CA ALA A 21 10.07 -10.40 -3.73
C ALA A 21 11.08 -10.47 -4.88
N THR A 22 11.04 -9.53 -5.83
CA THR A 22 11.92 -9.52 -7.01
C THR A 22 13.09 -8.56 -6.90
N CYS A 23 13.01 -7.56 -6.02
CA CYS A 23 14.03 -6.53 -5.88
C CYS A 23 15.12 -6.96 -4.88
N THR A 24 16.34 -7.16 -5.38
CA THR A 24 17.53 -7.46 -4.56
C THR A 24 18.07 -6.24 -3.81
N SER A 25 17.71 -5.03 -4.22
CA SER A 25 18.11 -3.78 -3.54
C SER A 25 17.19 -3.41 -2.38
N CYS A 26 15.99 -3.98 -2.31
CA CYS A 26 15.07 -3.75 -1.21
C CYS A 26 15.40 -4.72 -0.05
N THR A 27 15.59 -4.16 1.14
CA THR A 27 15.74 -4.90 2.41
C THR A 27 14.58 -4.53 3.33
N ASP A 28 14.52 -5.12 4.52
CA ASP A 28 13.51 -4.76 5.53
C ASP A 28 13.60 -3.29 5.99
N THR A 29 14.81 -2.74 6.02
CA THR A 29 15.07 -1.39 6.54
C THR A 29 15.33 -0.35 5.46
N SER A 30 15.75 -0.76 4.26
CA SER A 30 16.04 0.13 3.13
C SER A 30 15.27 -0.28 1.89
N ARG A 31 14.61 0.69 1.23
CA ARG A 31 13.87 0.49 -0.01
C ARG A 31 14.54 1.23 -1.15
N CYS A 32 14.54 0.63 -2.34
CA CYS A 32 14.90 1.37 -3.55
C CYS A 32 13.82 2.43 -3.86
N ARG A 33 14.10 3.37 -4.76
CA ARG A 33 13.16 4.45 -5.12
C ARG A 33 11.78 3.92 -5.51
N THR A 34 11.72 2.85 -6.31
CA THR A 34 10.45 2.23 -6.73
C THR A 34 9.74 1.58 -5.54
N GLY A 35 10.46 0.84 -4.70
CA GLY A 35 9.90 0.22 -3.50
C GLY A 35 9.37 1.26 -2.50
N GLN A 36 10.04 2.41 -2.39
CA GLN A 36 9.60 3.53 -1.56
C GLN A 36 8.29 4.13 -2.07
N GLN A 37 8.18 4.39 -3.38
CA GLN A 37 6.94 4.91 -3.98
C GLN A 37 5.76 3.93 -3.82
N LEU A 38 6.01 2.62 -3.98
CA LEU A 38 5.00 1.59 -3.76
C LEU A 38 4.56 1.53 -2.29
N TYR A 39 5.52 1.63 -1.37
CA TYR A 39 5.25 1.65 0.07
C TYR A 39 4.41 2.87 0.47
N GLU A 40 4.80 4.07 0.04
CA GLU A 40 4.06 5.32 0.31
C GLU A 40 2.62 5.27 -0.20
N ARG A 41 2.43 4.73 -1.41
CA ARG A 41 1.10 4.57 -2.00
C ARG A 41 0.26 3.55 -1.23
N PHE A 42 0.86 2.45 -0.79
CA PHE A 42 0.22 1.46 0.07
C PHE A 42 -0.21 2.08 1.41
N THR A 43 0.68 2.79 2.10
CA THR A 43 0.38 3.42 3.39
C THR A 43 -0.71 4.48 3.27
N ALA A 44 -0.68 5.31 2.23
CA ALA A 44 -1.72 6.32 2.01
C ALA A 44 -3.12 5.70 1.82
N LEU A 45 -3.20 4.58 1.10
CA LEU A 45 -4.47 3.85 0.91
C LEU A 45 -4.92 3.12 2.17
N GLN A 46 -3.98 2.57 2.95
CA GLN A 46 -4.29 1.98 4.25
C GLN A 46 -4.89 3.04 5.19
N ASP A 47 -4.26 4.21 5.30
CA ASP A 47 -4.75 5.30 6.14
C ASP A 47 -6.13 5.78 5.71
N ALA A 48 -6.35 5.95 4.41
CA ALA A 48 -7.66 6.32 3.87
C ALA A 48 -8.74 5.27 4.20
N TYR A 49 -8.40 3.97 4.12
CA TYR A 49 -9.31 2.89 4.47
C TYR A 49 -9.63 2.86 5.97
N LEU A 50 -8.61 2.98 6.82
CA LEU A 50 -8.78 3.02 8.27
C LEU A 50 -9.59 4.25 8.71
N ASN A 51 -9.35 5.42 8.13
CA ASN A 51 -10.13 6.62 8.40
C ASN A 51 -11.60 6.46 7.98
N ARG A 52 -11.85 5.87 6.81
CA ARG A 52 -13.22 5.55 6.37
C ARG A 52 -13.91 4.56 7.30
N LEU A 53 -13.19 3.55 7.81
CA LEU A 53 -13.73 2.61 8.79
C LEU A 53 -14.07 3.30 10.12
N ARG A 54 -13.22 4.21 10.59
CA ARG A 54 -13.49 4.99 11.82
C ARG A 54 -14.72 5.87 11.67
N GLN A 55 -14.89 6.51 10.51
CA GLN A 55 -16.07 7.34 10.23
C GLN A 55 -17.36 6.53 10.19
N GLN A 56 -17.33 5.31 9.64
CA GLN A 56 -18.50 4.42 9.59
C GLN A 56 -18.88 3.83 10.95
N ARG A 57 -17.95 3.80 11.91
CA ARG A 57 -18.21 3.32 13.28
C ARG A 57 -18.75 4.43 14.20
N ARG A 58 -18.85 5.66 13.70
CA ARG A 58 -19.25 6.84 14.45
C ARG A 58 -20.69 7.21 14.12
#